data_AF-A0A0Q8EJG7-F1
#
_entry.id   AF-A0A0Q8EJG7-F1
#
_cell.length_a   1.000
_cell.length_b   1.000
_cell.length_c   1.000
_cell.angle_alpha   90.00
_cell.angle_beta   90.00
_cell.angle_gamma   90.00
#
_symmetry.space_group_name_H-M   'P 1'
#
loop_
_entity.id
_entity.type
_entity.pdbx_description
1 polymer ?
#
loop_
_entity_poly.entity_id
_entity_poly.type
_entity_poly.pdbx_seq_one_letter_code
_entity_poly.pdbx_strand_id
1 'polypeptide(L)'
;MSTTTGRAWAIVAVVALGITGAQSAGAQSIEQGLLQLEWGDPAPAAPGKVERESRFNAHLVKDDGSRVALDPAQARKAAGDLYVLANRRVAIAFGALPKGVSSAPPIEAIVPVDRFAQSAQASAATARVAAAAPINGVTRWVTLMCKFSDIATEQKALPFFQSQYGEGVGQLGHYWREVSYNKINLTGSSAYGWFDLPQPRSYYVTQENGKDKADLRKLFADCGAAADPSVDFGSVQGVNMMFNGELDGYAWGGGSCAPLEGRANFCTRVTWNPPWSFSNLAPLAHEMGHGYGLPHSDNSDGDDDTYDNPWDVMSDGWSNAVRDATYGARPKHINIFQRHRLSWVDTARQQVLVLGDIATRQVALDYAHLVGSTNTQMLVLSLSPQADPYATVVYTLEARKREGAYDGALAGDAVIIHKVQASGTAYSIDADVPAANTSNNEGSMFKVGERWLTPEGTHAITVTAQTATGFLLSVGPARVMSSPNPPRLKPNGASASSAPATTGTQAPTSPARTPTTARCAAPGGARSEGCAVRER
;
A
#
# COMPACT_ATOMS: atom_id res chain seq x y z
N MET A 1 -25.29 -98.36 12.29
CA MET A 1 -24.29 -98.82 11.29
C MET A 1 -23.81 -97.56 10.58
N SER A 2 -22.61 -97.05 10.85
CA SER A 2 -21.31 -97.56 10.35
C SER A 2 -21.37 -97.67 8.83
N THR A 3 -20.48 -97.06 8.02
CA THR A 3 -19.05 -97.37 7.93
C THR A 3 -18.42 -96.42 6.88
N THR A 4 -17.36 -95.68 7.22
CA THR A 4 -15.92 -95.87 6.80
C THR A 4 -15.44 -95.20 5.51
N THR A 5 -14.52 -94.24 5.72
CA THR A 5 -13.16 -94.06 5.15
C THR A 5 -12.88 -94.16 3.64
N GLY A 6 -12.22 -93.12 3.12
CA GLY A 6 -11.36 -93.18 1.92
C GLY A 6 -10.62 -91.86 1.68
N ARG A 7 -9.29 -91.88 1.81
CA ARG A 7 -8.35 -90.74 1.77
C ARG A 7 -8.27 -90.05 0.39
N ALA A 8 -8.15 -88.72 0.37
CA ALA A 8 -7.58 -87.96 -0.74
C ALA A 8 -6.61 -86.88 -0.21
N TRP A 9 -5.44 -86.82 -0.82
CA TRP A 9 -4.33 -85.94 -0.46
C TRP A 9 -4.65 -84.49 -0.84
N ALA A 10 -4.44 -83.53 0.06
CA ALA A 10 -4.53 -82.10 -0.25
C ALA A 10 -3.19 -81.43 0.02
N ILE A 11 -2.62 -80.88 -1.05
CA ILE A 11 -1.38 -80.11 -1.09
C ILE A 11 -1.59 -78.80 -0.31
N VAL A 12 -0.72 -78.54 0.67
CA VAL A 12 -0.66 -77.27 1.40
C VAL A 12 0.02 -76.23 0.53
N ALA A 13 -0.74 -75.27 0.00
CA ALA A 13 -0.21 -74.03 -0.57
C ALA A 13 -0.30 -72.94 0.49
N VAL A 14 0.86 -72.47 0.94
CA VAL A 14 1.01 -71.35 1.88
C VAL A 14 0.58 -70.06 1.17
N VAL A 15 -0.53 -69.47 1.61
CA VAL A 15 -0.89 -68.10 1.25
C VAL A 15 -0.25 -67.18 2.28
N ALA A 16 0.81 -66.50 1.87
CA ALA A 16 1.39 -65.40 2.63
C ALA A 16 0.39 -64.23 2.63
N LEU A 17 -0.19 -63.92 3.80
CA LEU A 17 -0.88 -62.65 4.01
C LEU A 17 0.14 -61.52 3.95
N GLY A 18 0.18 -60.83 2.81
CA GLY A 18 0.80 -59.52 2.71
C GLY A 18 -0.01 -58.53 3.53
N ILE A 19 0.47 -58.18 4.71
CA ILE A 19 0.05 -56.97 5.42
C ILE A 19 0.51 -55.81 4.56
N THR A 20 -0.37 -55.28 3.72
CA THR A 20 -0.16 -53.98 3.09
C THR A 20 -0.18 -52.95 4.21
N GLY A 21 1.00 -52.55 4.68
CA GLY A 21 1.16 -51.41 5.56
C GLY A 21 0.51 -50.21 4.89
N ALA A 22 -0.56 -49.70 5.50
CA ALA A 22 -1.07 -48.38 5.18
C ALA A 22 0.10 -47.40 5.34
N GLN A 23 0.55 -46.82 4.23
CA GLN A 23 1.47 -45.71 4.28
C GLN A 23 0.77 -44.61 5.09
N SER A 24 1.32 -44.27 6.25
CA SER A 24 0.87 -43.13 7.04
C SER A 24 1.06 -41.87 6.20
N ALA A 25 0.02 -41.43 5.49
CA ALA A 25 -0.04 -40.07 5.00
C ALA A 25 0.14 -39.17 6.23
N GLY A 26 1.12 -38.27 6.21
CA GLY A 26 1.26 -37.28 7.28
C GLY A 26 -0.06 -36.52 7.41
N ALA A 27 -0.56 -36.34 8.63
CA ALA A 27 -1.83 -35.67 8.83
C ALA A 27 -1.69 -34.18 8.44
N GLN A 28 -2.59 -33.71 7.59
CA GLN A 28 -2.83 -32.27 7.42
C GLN A 28 -3.23 -31.68 8.77
N SER A 29 -2.70 -30.51 9.12
CA SER A 29 -3.11 -29.79 10.32
C SER A 29 -3.92 -28.55 9.95
N ILE A 30 -4.94 -28.25 10.75
CA ILE A 30 -5.72 -27.02 10.64
C ILE A 30 -5.43 -26.20 11.87
N GLU A 31 -4.94 -24.98 11.66
CA GLU A 31 -4.66 -24.02 12.70
C GLU A 31 -5.60 -22.82 12.56
N GLN A 32 -6.04 -22.26 13.68
CA GLN A 32 -6.90 -21.07 13.69
C GLN A 32 -6.26 -19.93 14.49
N GLY A 33 -6.55 -18.72 14.07
CA GLY A 33 -6.00 -17.53 14.70
C GLY A 33 -6.28 -16.26 13.91
N LEU A 34 -5.75 -15.15 14.37
CA LEU A 34 -5.78 -13.87 13.66
C LEU A 34 -4.73 -13.86 12.55
N LEU A 35 -5.11 -13.50 11.33
CA LEU A 35 -4.16 -13.21 10.27
C LEU A 35 -3.59 -11.80 10.47
N GLN A 36 -2.33 -11.73 10.88
CA GLN A 36 -1.59 -10.48 11.04
C GLN A 36 -0.67 -10.26 9.85
N LEU A 37 -0.84 -9.13 9.18
CA LEU A 37 -0.01 -8.68 8.07
C LEU A 37 0.75 -7.42 8.49
N GLU A 38 2.03 -7.33 8.12
CA GLU A 38 2.91 -6.20 8.41
C GLU A 38 3.64 -5.82 7.11
N TRP A 39 3.60 -4.55 6.74
CA TRP A 39 4.33 -3.96 5.63
C TRP A 39 5.42 -3.06 6.18
N GLY A 40 6.60 -3.12 5.58
CA GLY A 40 7.75 -2.32 5.95
C GLY A 40 8.21 -1.47 4.78
N ASP A 41 8.13 -0.15 4.99
CA ASP A 41 8.30 0.88 3.99
C ASP A 41 9.61 1.65 4.20
N PRO A 42 10.56 1.57 3.26
CA PRO A 42 11.87 2.14 3.45
C PRO A 42 11.83 3.67 3.47
N ALA A 43 12.78 4.28 4.18
CA ALA A 43 13.05 5.70 3.99
C ALA A 43 13.46 5.96 2.53
N PRO A 44 13.07 7.11 1.93
CA PRO A 44 13.50 7.48 0.60
C PRO A 44 15.01 7.39 0.45
N ALA A 45 15.47 6.78 -0.64
CA ALA A 45 16.89 6.75 -0.94
C ALA A 45 17.42 8.17 -1.16
N ALA A 46 18.63 8.43 -0.65
CA ALA A 46 19.34 9.65 -1.02
C ALA A 46 19.61 9.65 -2.54
N PRO A 47 19.65 10.82 -3.22
CA PRO A 47 19.87 10.88 -4.66
C PRO A 47 21.09 10.04 -5.10
N GLY A 48 20.88 9.16 -6.08
CA GLY A 48 21.93 8.26 -6.61
C GLY A 48 22.24 7.04 -5.74
N LYS A 49 21.42 6.75 -4.73
CA LYS A 49 21.44 5.48 -4.00
C LYS A 49 20.31 4.58 -4.47
N VAL A 50 20.52 3.28 -4.36
CA VAL A 50 19.51 2.26 -4.67
C VAL A 50 18.46 2.30 -3.56
N GLU A 51 17.19 2.31 -3.96
CA GLU A 51 16.03 2.11 -3.09
C GLU A 51 16.21 0.82 -2.28
N ARG A 52 15.71 0.78 -1.04
CA ARG A 52 15.62 -0.50 -0.34
C ARG A 52 14.34 -1.18 -0.78
N GLU A 53 14.35 -2.49 -0.92
CA GLU A 53 13.12 -3.24 -1.18
C GLU A 53 12.16 -3.14 0.01
N SER A 54 10.86 -3.06 -0.28
CA SER A 54 9.82 -3.18 0.75
C SER A 54 9.84 -4.53 1.45
N ARG A 55 9.25 -4.59 2.64
CA ARG A 55 9.09 -5.83 3.40
C ARG A 55 7.62 -6.17 3.57
N PHE A 56 7.32 -7.46 3.57
CA PHE A 56 5.97 -7.94 3.85
C PHE A 56 6.02 -9.23 4.68
N ASN A 57 5.49 -9.17 5.90
CA ASN A 57 5.40 -10.31 6.79
C ASN A 57 3.94 -10.75 6.95
N ALA A 58 3.72 -12.06 6.95
CA ALA A 58 2.42 -12.66 7.24
C ALA A 58 2.55 -13.65 8.40
N HIS A 59 1.65 -13.55 9.37
CA HIS A 59 1.64 -14.42 10.55
C HIS A 59 0.22 -14.85 10.90
N LEU A 60 0.09 -16.10 11.36
CA LEU A 60 -1.08 -16.54 12.12
C LEU A 60 -0.80 -16.35 13.61
N VAL A 61 -1.57 -15.51 14.29
CA VAL A 61 -1.53 -15.36 15.75
C VAL A 61 -2.60 -16.24 16.37
N LYS A 62 -2.20 -17.30 17.06
CA LYS A 62 -3.11 -18.26 17.69
C LYS A 62 -3.73 -17.67 18.97
N ASP A 63 -4.79 -18.30 19.47
CA ASP A 63 -5.52 -17.84 20.65
C ASP A 63 -4.64 -17.83 21.92
N ASP A 64 -3.60 -18.67 21.99
CA ASP A 64 -2.60 -18.70 23.06
C ASP A 64 -1.51 -17.62 22.93
N GLY A 65 -1.58 -16.78 21.89
CA GLY A 65 -0.61 -15.73 21.58
C GLY A 65 0.64 -16.20 20.83
N SER A 66 0.80 -17.51 20.60
CA SER A 66 1.86 -18.05 19.76
C SER A 66 1.65 -17.66 18.30
N ARG A 67 2.74 -17.60 17.53
CA ARG A 67 2.72 -17.20 16.11
C ARG A 67 3.26 -18.28 15.21
N VAL A 68 2.66 -18.40 14.04
CA VAL A 68 3.20 -19.16 12.91
C VAL A 68 3.53 -18.17 11.80
N ALA A 69 4.81 -18.06 11.43
CA ALA A 69 5.21 -17.30 10.24
C ALA A 69 4.70 -18.01 8.98
N LEU A 70 4.13 -17.23 8.06
CA LEU A 70 3.57 -17.72 6.81
C LEU A 70 4.46 -17.24 5.67
N ASP A 71 4.78 -18.12 4.73
CA ASP A 71 5.39 -17.72 3.47
C ASP A 71 4.41 -16.82 2.70
N PRO A 72 4.74 -15.55 2.40
CA PRO A 72 3.77 -14.63 1.82
C PRO A 72 3.29 -15.04 0.42
N ALA A 73 4.15 -15.66 -0.39
CA ALA A 73 3.78 -16.10 -1.73
C ALA A 73 2.76 -17.25 -1.67
N GLN A 74 3.00 -18.25 -0.82
CA GLN A 74 2.05 -19.33 -0.56
C GLN A 74 0.76 -18.81 0.08
N ALA A 75 0.85 -17.90 1.06
CA ALA A 75 -0.31 -17.34 1.72
C ALA A 75 -1.24 -16.58 0.74
N ARG A 76 -0.67 -15.77 -0.15
CA ARG A 76 -1.43 -15.09 -1.23
C ARG A 76 -2.16 -16.08 -2.12
N LYS A 77 -1.47 -17.14 -2.54
CA LYS A 77 -2.06 -18.19 -3.38
C LYS A 77 -3.16 -18.96 -2.65
N ALA A 78 -2.95 -19.30 -1.38
CA ALA A 78 -3.87 -20.11 -0.58
C ALA A 78 -5.13 -19.35 -0.12
N ALA A 79 -5.03 -18.03 0.04
CA ALA A 79 -6.15 -17.16 0.39
C ALA A 79 -6.98 -16.70 -0.83
N GLY A 80 -6.37 -16.71 -2.03
CA GLY A 80 -6.90 -16.07 -3.22
C GLY A 80 -6.79 -14.54 -3.18
N ASP A 81 -7.34 -13.92 -2.12
CA ASP A 81 -7.06 -12.54 -1.73
C ASP A 81 -6.66 -12.53 -0.24
N LEU A 82 -5.36 -12.40 0.03
CA LEU A 82 -4.84 -12.40 1.40
C LEU A 82 -5.19 -11.10 2.14
N TYR A 83 -5.26 -9.99 1.41
CA TYR A 83 -5.33 -8.65 2.00
C TYR A 83 -6.72 -8.37 2.59
N VAL A 84 -7.78 -8.93 2.02
CA VAL A 84 -9.14 -8.85 2.57
C VAL A 84 -9.33 -9.64 3.87
N LEU A 85 -8.37 -10.52 4.18
CA LEU A 85 -8.32 -11.29 5.42
C LEU A 85 -7.45 -10.61 6.49
N ALA A 86 -6.81 -9.47 6.18
CA ALA A 86 -5.96 -8.75 7.12
C ALA A 86 -6.71 -8.43 8.42
N ASN A 87 -6.09 -8.76 9.57
CA ASN A 87 -6.65 -8.56 10.90
C ASN A 87 -7.99 -9.29 11.14
N ARG A 88 -8.25 -10.39 10.41
CA ARG A 88 -9.43 -11.24 10.61
C ARG A 88 -9.04 -12.61 11.15
N ARG A 89 -9.99 -13.29 11.77
CA ARG A 89 -9.77 -14.66 12.23
C ARG A 89 -9.88 -15.60 11.03
N VAL A 90 -8.86 -16.42 10.83
CA VAL A 90 -8.73 -17.36 9.72
C VAL A 90 -8.45 -18.78 10.21
N ALA A 91 -8.80 -19.76 9.39
CA ALA A 91 -8.35 -21.14 9.49
C ALA A 91 -7.36 -21.40 8.35
N ILE A 92 -6.21 -21.96 8.70
CA ILE A 92 -5.15 -22.30 7.75
C ILE A 92 -4.99 -23.81 7.73
N ALA A 93 -5.14 -24.40 6.54
CA ALA A 93 -4.81 -25.80 6.29
C ALA A 93 -3.34 -25.90 5.86
N PHE A 94 -2.56 -26.63 6.65
CA PHE A 94 -1.17 -26.95 6.34
C PHE A 94 -1.07 -28.37 5.81
N GLY A 95 -0.37 -28.52 4.68
CA GLY A 95 -0.11 -29.80 4.06
C GLY A 95 0.91 -30.63 4.83
N ALA A 96 0.92 -31.93 4.54
CA ALA A 96 1.85 -32.86 5.16
C ALA A 96 3.30 -32.58 4.72
N LEU A 97 4.23 -32.51 5.68
CA LEU A 97 5.66 -32.48 5.37
C LEU A 97 6.15 -33.87 4.96
N PRO A 98 6.92 -34.00 3.86
CA PRO A 98 7.64 -35.23 3.56
C PRO A 98 8.64 -35.55 4.68
N LYS A 99 8.78 -36.83 5.04
CA LYS A 99 9.75 -37.26 6.07
C LYS A 99 11.16 -36.81 5.69
N GLY A 100 11.83 -36.09 6.58
CA GLY A 100 13.23 -35.67 6.42
C GLY A 100 13.43 -34.27 5.81
N VAL A 101 12.37 -33.51 5.56
CA VAL A 101 12.48 -32.12 5.07
C VAL A 101 12.38 -31.14 6.25
N SER A 102 13.37 -30.26 6.40
CA SER A 102 13.40 -29.18 7.39
C SER A 102 12.82 -27.88 6.81
N SER A 103 11.62 -27.93 6.23
CA SER A 103 10.91 -26.76 5.70
C SER A 103 9.62 -26.53 6.48
N ALA A 104 9.08 -25.32 6.40
CA ALA A 104 7.70 -25.06 6.83
C ALA A 104 6.73 -25.93 6.01
N PRO A 105 5.64 -26.44 6.60
CA PRO A 105 4.61 -27.16 5.86
C PRO A 105 3.98 -26.24 4.79
N PRO A 106 3.64 -26.77 3.60
CA PRO A 106 3.01 -25.97 2.56
C PRO A 106 1.64 -25.46 3.03
N ILE A 107 1.29 -24.24 2.64
CA ILE A 107 -0.02 -23.66 2.92
C ILE A 107 -0.98 -24.07 1.81
N GLU A 108 -2.01 -24.86 2.15
CA GLU A 108 -2.98 -25.38 1.17
C GLU A 108 -4.18 -24.46 0.99
N ALA A 109 -4.70 -23.89 2.09
CA ALA A 109 -5.85 -23.00 2.07
C ALA A 109 -5.85 -22.04 3.26
N ILE A 110 -6.33 -20.81 3.05
CA ILE A 110 -6.63 -19.84 4.10
C ILE A 110 -8.07 -19.37 3.91
N VAL A 111 -8.91 -19.52 4.94
CA VAL A 111 -10.33 -19.12 4.89
C VAL A 111 -10.73 -18.35 6.14
N PRO A 112 -11.65 -17.37 6.06
CA PRO A 112 -12.17 -16.69 7.25
C PRO A 112 -12.98 -17.66 8.12
N VAL A 113 -12.86 -17.51 9.45
CA VAL A 113 -13.64 -18.32 10.43
C VAL A 113 -15.00 -17.70 10.72
N ASP A 114 -15.11 -16.38 10.59
CA ASP A 114 -16.33 -15.61 10.86
C ASP A 114 -17.36 -15.78 9.73
N ARG A 115 -18.57 -16.23 10.09
CA ARG A 115 -19.71 -16.52 9.18
C ARG A 115 -20.31 -15.29 8.46
N PHE A 116 -19.72 -14.10 8.57
CA PHE A 116 -20.24 -12.88 7.93
C PHE A 116 -19.81 -12.67 6.49
N ALA A 117 -18.97 -13.55 5.94
CA ALA A 117 -18.86 -13.63 4.49
C ALA A 117 -20.13 -14.32 3.97
N GLN A 118 -21.21 -13.55 3.78
CA GLN A 118 -22.10 -13.84 2.66
C GLN A 118 -21.17 -13.90 1.45
N SER A 119 -20.83 -15.11 1.04
CA SER A 119 -20.27 -15.36 -0.27
C SER A 119 -21.32 -14.85 -1.25
N ALA A 120 -21.24 -13.58 -1.64
CA ALA A 120 -21.94 -13.11 -2.81
C ALA A 120 -21.57 -14.09 -3.91
N GLN A 121 -22.57 -14.68 -4.58
CA GLN A 121 -22.32 -15.60 -5.68
C GLN A 121 -21.40 -14.89 -6.67
N ALA A 122 -20.20 -15.42 -6.81
CA ALA A 122 -19.18 -14.80 -7.60
C ALA A 122 -19.59 -14.80 -9.07
N SER A 123 -19.69 -13.63 -9.68
CA SER A 123 -19.83 -13.49 -11.11
C SER A 123 -18.50 -13.01 -11.70
N ALA A 124 -18.10 -13.52 -12.86
CA ALA A 124 -16.97 -13.00 -13.62
C ALA A 124 -17.17 -11.51 -14.00
N ALA A 125 -18.40 -11.00 -13.91
CA ALA A 125 -18.80 -9.66 -14.31
C ALA A 125 -18.56 -8.57 -13.27
N THR A 126 -18.09 -8.89 -12.06
CA THR A 126 -17.94 -7.88 -10.99
C THR A 126 -16.49 -7.52 -10.68
N ALA A 127 -15.50 -8.17 -11.29
CA ALA A 127 -14.20 -8.42 -10.66
C ALA A 127 -14.42 -9.09 -9.29
N ARG A 128 -13.75 -10.20 -8.98
CA ARG A 128 -13.76 -10.69 -7.60
C ARG A 128 -12.85 -9.79 -6.76
N VAL A 129 -13.25 -8.53 -6.56
CA VAL A 129 -12.78 -7.78 -5.41
C VAL A 129 -13.69 -8.23 -4.29
N ALA A 130 -13.28 -9.28 -3.58
CA ALA A 130 -13.89 -9.51 -2.29
C ALA A 130 -13.67 -8.21 -1.52
N ALA A 131 -14.71 -7.44 -1.27
CA ALA A 131 -14.55 -6.25 -0.45
C ALA A 131 -14.00 -6.72 0.90
N ALA A 132 -12.93 -6.07 1.39
CA ALA A 132 -12.61 -6.17 2.79
C ALA A 132 -13.86 -5.78 3.61
N ALA A 133 -13.93 -6.18 4.88
CA ALA A 133 -15.02 -5.72 5.74
C ALA A 133 -15.16 -4.18 5.58
N PRO A 134 -16.33 -3.65 5.18
CA PRO A 134 -16.46 -2.25 4.81
C PRO A 134 -15.93 -1.34 5.92
N ILE A 135 -15.01 -0.43 5.56
CA ILE A 135 -14.47 0.55 6.51
C ILE A 135 -15.31 1.81 6.38
N ASN A 136 -16.14 2.10 7.38
CA ASN A 136 -17.05 3.25 7.37
C ASN A 136 -17.25 3.81 8.78
N GLY A 137 -17.86 4.99 8.86
CA GLY A 137 -18.20 5.64 10.11
C GLY A 137 -17.00 6.31 10.78
N VAL A 138 -16.99 6.30 12.12
CA VAL A 138 -15.89 6.88 12.90
C VAL A 138 -14.78 5.85 13.00
N THR A 139 -13.63 6.14 12.41
CA THR A 139 -12.42 5.34 12.55
C THR A 139 -11.47 6.06 13.51
N ARG A 140 -11.63 5.80 14.81
CA ARG A 140 -10.82 6.46 15.86
C ARG A 140 -9.39 5.93 15.86
N TRP A 141 -8.40 6.79 15.71
CA TRP A 141 -6.98 6.45 15.84
C TRP A 141 -6.36 7.13 17.06
N VAL A 142 -5.42 6.45 17.69
CA VAL A 142 -4.66 6.99 18.82
C VAL A 142 -3.19 7.02 18.45
N THR A 143 -2.56 8.20 18.54
CA THR A 143 -1.11 8.31 18.40
C THR A 143 -0.42 8.20 19.76
N LEU A 144 0.53 7.28 19.86
CA LEU A 144 1.46 7.17 21.00
C LEU A 144 2.83 7.69 20.58
N MET A 145 3.35 8.67 21.29
CA MET A 145 4.76 9.06 21.19
C MET A 145 5.57 8.17 22.14
N CYS A 146 6.52 7.41 21.60
CA CYS A 146 7.28 6.38 22.29
C CYS A 146 8.76 6.75 22.33
N LYS A 147 9.31 6.85 23.53
CA LYS A 147 10.67 7.35 23.78
C LYS A 147 11.59 6.21 24.19
N PHE A 148 12.60 5.89 23.39
CA PHE A 148 13.66 4.95 23.79
C PHE A 148 14.43 5.49 25.00
N SER A 149 14.74 4.63 25.97
CA SER A 149 15.33 5.07 27.24
C SER A 149 16.72 5.72 27.11
N ASP A 150 17.43 5.41 26.02
CA ASP A 150 18.79 5.88 25.71
C ASP A 150 18.82 7.06 24.72
N ILE A 151 17.67 7.52 24.22
CA ILE A 151 17.58 8.66 23.30
C ILE A 151 16.82 9.79 23.99
N ALA A 152 17.52 10.88 24.30
CA ALA A 152 16.93 12.01 25.02
C ALA A 152 16.05 12.91 24.13
N THR A 153 16.39 13.02 22.84
CA THR A 153 15.73 13.96 21.92
C THR A 153 14.30 13.55 21.64
N GLU A 154 13.39 14.51 21.76
CA GLU A 154 11.99 14.43 21.33
C GLU A 154 11.82 15.33 20.09
N GLN A 155 11.58 14.74 18.93
CA GLN A 155 11.68 15.44 17.63
C GLN A 155 10.58 16.46 17.42
N LYS A 156 9.42 16.21 18.02
CA LYS A 156 8.21 17.01 17.91
C LYS A 156 7.49 16.99 19.25
N ALA A 157 6.85 18.11 19.59
CA ALA A 157 6.06 18.21 20.81
C ALA A 157 4.66 17.62 20.60
N LEU A 158 4.02 17.16 21.67
CA LEU A 158 2.64 16.64 21.66
C LEU A 158 1.63 17.47 20.82
N PRO A 159 1.61 18.82 20.90
CA PRO A 159 0.68 19.63 20.10
C PRO A 159 0.82 19.43 18.58
N PHE A 160 2.02 19.11 18.08
CA PHE A 160 2.23 18.80 16.66
C PHE A 160 1.46 17.55 16.24
N PHE A 161 1.52 16.48 17.04
CA PHE A 161 0.83 15.23 16.74
C PHE A 161 -0.68 15.33 16.97
N GLN A 162 -1.11 16.11 17.98
CA GLN A 162 -2.53 16.40 18.17
C GLN A 162 -3.10 17.19 16.99
N SER A 163 -2.36 18.19 16.48
CA SER A 163 -2.81 18.97 15.35
C SER A 163 -2.85 18.18 14.04
N GLN A 164 -2.14 17.04 13.90
CA GLN A 164 -2.26 16.19 12.72
C GLN A 164 -3.67 15.62 12.52
N TYR A 165 -4.47 15.44 13.58
CA TYR A 165 -5.84 14.88 13.47
C TYR A 165 -6.93 15.89 13.09
N GLY A 166 -6.58 17.15 12.83
CA GLY A 166 -7.56 18.18 12.47
C GLY A 166 -8.24 17.98 11.11
N GLU A 167 -9.23 18.84 10.84
CA GLU A 167 -10.04 18.87 9.61
C GLU A 167 -9.60 19.98 8.63
N GLY A 168 -8.44 20.61 8.86
CA GLY A 168 -7.82 21.52 7.92
C GLY A 168 -7.09 20.78 6.80
N VAL A 169 -6.96 21.44 5.64
CA VAL A 169 -6.18 20.93 4.51
C VAL A 169 -4.78 20.53 4.95
N GLY A 170 -4.35 19.31 4.58
CA GLY A 170 -3.05 18.78 4.99
C GLY A 170 -3.02 18.21 6.41
N GLN A 171 -4.19 17.95 7.02
CA GLN A 171 -4.31 17.15 8.24
C GLN A 171 -5.00 15.81 7.92
N LEU A 172 -4.85 14.81 8.80
CA LEU A 172 -5.36 13.46 8.63
C LEU A 172 -6.89 13.41 8.59
N GLY A 173 -7.57 14.19 9.43
CA GLY A 173 -9.04 14.23 9.47
C GLY A 173 -9.61 14.66 8.11
N HIS A 174 -9.08 15.75 7.57
CA HIS A 174 -9.45 16.25 6.24
C HIS A 174 -9.11 15.23 5.13
N TYR A 175 -7.88 14.69 5.15
CA TYR A 175 -7.42 13.74 4.12
C TYR A 175 -8.30 12.50 4.04
N TRP A 176 -8.50 11.82 5.18
CA TRP A 176 -9.26 10.57 5.22
C TRP A 176 -10.74 10.79 4.91
N ARG A 177 -11.30 11.95 5.26
CA ARG A 177 -12.66 12.33 4.88
C ARG A 177 -12.78 12.56 3.37
N GLU A 178 -11.82 13.24 2.76
CA GLU A 178 -11.80 13.52 1.31
C GLU A 178 -11.63 12.24 0.48
N VAL A 179 -10.58 11.46 0.78
CA VAL A 179 -10.23 10.24 0.02
C VAL A 179 -11.26 9.12 0.21
N SER A 180 -12.09 9.17 1.25
CA SER A 180 -13.16 8.20 1.47
C SER A 180 -14.54 8.66 0.99
N TYR A 181 -14.67 9.83 0.36
CA TYR A 181 -15.97 10.43 0.04
C TYR A 181 -16.88 10.61 1.25
N ASN A 182 -16.33 11.06 2.39
CA ASN A 182 -16.99 11.18 3.68
C ASN A 182 -17.49 9.85 4.28
N LYS A 183 -17.06 8.68 3.75
CA LYS A 183 -17.45 7.39 4.33
C LYS A 183 -16.79 7.13 5.67
N ILE A 184 -15.63 7.73 5.92
CA ILE A 184 -14.99 7.76 7.24
C ILE A 184 -14.68 9.17 7.73
N ASN A 185 -14.50 9.28 9.04
CA ASN A 185 -13.88 10.42 9.69
C ASN A 185 -13.09 9.95 10.93
N LEU A 186 -12.18 10.81 11.39
CA LEU A 186 -11.29 10.51 12.51
C LEU A 186 -11.77 11.12 13.84
N THR A 187 -13.07 11.39 14.01
CA THR A 187 -13.58 12.01 15.25
C THR A 187 -13.17 11.20 16.48
N GLY A 188 -12.70 11.89 17.53
CA GLY A 188 -12.22 11.26 18.76
C GLY A 188 -10.79 10.72 18.69
N SER A 189 -10.12 10.88 17.55
CA SER A 189 -8.68 10.60 17.41
C SER A 189 -7.85 11.68 18.08
N SER A 190 -6.72 11.30 18.67
CA SER A 190 -5.80 12.22 19.33
C SER A 190 -4.40 11.60 19.49
N ALA A 191 -3.45 12.40 19.97
CA ALA A 191 -2.09 11.97 20.30
C ALA A 191 -1.80 12.14 21.78
N TYR A 192 -0.87 11.33 22.31
CA TYR A 192 -0.54 11.25 23.73
C TYR A 192 0.94 11.00 23.99
N GLY A 193 1.44 11.69 25.02
CA GLY A 193 2.66 11.35 25.74
C GLY A 193 3.98 11.79 25.11
N TRP A 194 5.06 11.49 25.82
CA TRP A 194 6.24 10.80 25.31
C TRP A 194 6.44 9.69 26.34
N PHE A 195 6.02 8.48 26.02
CA PHE A 195 6.05 7.37 26.96
C PHE A 195 7.44 6.74 26.94
N ASP A 196 8.11 6.75 28.10
CA ASP A 196 9.43 6.14 28.25
C ASP A 196 9.32 4.62 28.13
N LEU A 197 9.94 4.09 27.09
CA LEU A 197 10.15 2.66 26.94
C LEU A 197 11.12 2.17 28.03
N PRO A 198 10.90 0.98 28.63
CA PRO A 198 11.71 0.46 29.73
C PRO A 198 13.13 0.05 29.32
N GLN A 199 13.44 0.03 28.02
CA GLN A 199 14.68 -0.50 27.47
C GLN A 199 15.28 0.46 26.43
N PRO A 200 16.60 0.37 26.17
CA PRO A 200 17.24 1.16 25.13
C PRO A 200 16.80 0.71 23.73
N ARG A 201 17.04 1.55 22.72
CA ARG A 201 16.74 1.22 21.32
C ARG A 201 17.28 -0.14 20.89
N SER A 202 18.50 -0.50 21.31
CA SER A 202 19.17 -1.76 20.94
C SER A 202 18.45 -3.03 21.42
N TYR A 203 17.55 -2.93 22.40
CA TYR A 203 16.70 -4.04 22.84
C TYR A 203 15.58 -4.34 21.83
N TYR A 204 15.03 -3.29 21.22
CA TYR A 204 13.93 -3.37 20.25
C TYR A 204 14.42 -3.48 18.81
N VAL A 205 15.56 -2.87 18.50
CA VAL A 205 16.18 -2.89 17.19
C VAL A 205 17.49 -3.65 17.32
N THR A 206 17.43 -4.93 16.98
CA THR A 206 18.59 -5.83 17.01
C THR A 206 19.31 -5.82 15.66
N GLN A 207 20.54 -6.35 15.61
CA GLN A 207 21.24 -6.58 14.35
C GLN A 207 21.20 -8.05 13.95
N GLU A 208 20.71 -8.32 12.74
CA GLU A 208 20.76 -9.63 12.10
C GLU A 208 21.52 -9.50 10.77
N ASN A 209 22.57 -10.29 10.59
CA ASN A 209 23.42 -10.26 9.38
C ASN A 209 23.92 -8.85 9.01
N GLY A 210 24.27 -8.04 10.02
CA GLY A 210 24.75 -6.67 9.84
C GLY A 210 23.68 -5.66 9.43
N LYS A 211 22.40 -6.04 9.46
CA LYS A 211 21.26 -5.15 9.20
C LYS A 211 20.43 -4.99 10.46
N ASP A 212 20.00 -3.77 10.74
CA ASP A 212 19.03 -3.51 11.80
C ASP A 212 17.70 -4.23 11.50
N LYS A 213 17.03 -4.68 12.55
CA LYS A 213 15.73 -5.35 12.50
C LYS A 213 14.91 -4.97 13.73
N ALA A 214 13.76 -4.35 13.49
CA ALA A 214 12.84 -3.92 14.53
C ALA A 214 11.96 -5.08 15.01
N ASP A 215 11.82 -5.24 16.33
CA ASP A 215 10.84 -6.12 16.96
C ASP A 215 9.54 -5.31 17.20
N LEU A 216 8.70 -5.26 16.17
CA LEU A 216 7.44 -4.50 16.16
C LEU A 216 6.50 -4.88 17.31
N ARG A 217 6.54 -6.15 17.76
CA ARG A 217 5.74 -6.64 18.88
C ARG A 217 6.22 -6.06 20.20
N LYS A 218 7.51 -6.12 20.49
CA LYS A 218 8.05 -5.51 21.72
C LYS A 218 7.82 -4.02 21.75
N LEU A 219 8.03 -3.35 20.61
CA LEU A 219 7.75 -1.92 20.48
C LEU A 219 6.30 -1.60 20.85
N PHE A 220 5.32 -2.30 20.24
CA PHE A 220 3.90 -2.10 20.52
C PHE A 220 3.51 -2.46 21.95
N ALA A 221 3.99 -3.59 22.46
CA ALA A 221 3.69 -4.05 23.81
C ALA A 221 4.20 -3.08 24.87
N ASP A 222 5.47 -2.67 24.78
CA ASP A 222 6.09 -1.89 25.86
C ASP A 222 5.63 -0.42 25.85
N CYS A 223 5.50 0.20 24.66
CA CYS A 223 4.95 1.57 24.60
C CYS A 223 3.45 1.57 24.91
N GLY A 224 2.70 0.56 24.43
CA GLY A 224 1.29 0.39 24.76
C GLY A 224 1.08 0.26 26.26
N ALA A 225 1.86 -0.59 26.94
CA ALA A 225 1.78 -0.79 28.38
C ALA A 225 2.13 0.47 29.18
N ALA A 226 3.10 1.26 28.70
CA ALA A 226 3.43 2.55 29.31
C ALA A 226 2.28 3.57 29.15
N ALA A 227 1.50 3.48 28.08
CA ALA A 227 0.39 4.38 27.77
C ALA A 227 -0.96 3.96 28.40
N ASP A 228 -1.21 2.66 28.56
CA ASP A 228 -2.46 2.02 29.04
C ASP A 228 -3.08 2.69 30.27
N PRO A 229 -2.31 3.14 31.30
CA PRO A 229 -2.91 3.83 32.46
C PRO A 229 -3.58 5.17 32.15
N SER A 230 -3.31 5.76 30.98
CA SER A 230 -3.69 7.14 30.64
C SER A 230 -4.36 7.29 29.26
N VAL A 231 -4.42 6.21 28.48
CA VAL A 231 -4.92 6.20 27.11
C VAL A 231 -5.92 5.07 26.94
N ASP A 232 -7.14 5.41 26.55
CA ASP A 232 -8.19 4.45 26.24
C ASP A 232 -8.00 3.87 24.83
N PHE A 233 -7.58 2.62 24.76
CA PHE A 233 -7.51 1.80 23.54
C PHE A 233 -8.82 1.09 23.23
N GLY A 234 -9.85 1.26 24.06
CA GLY A 234 -11.22 0.84 23.78
C GLY A 234 -11.71 1.39 22.44
N SER A 235 -12.23 0.50 21.60
CA SER A 235 -12.90 0.85 20.34
C SER A 235 -12.07 1.68 19.36
N VAL A 236 -10.74 1.66 19.43
CA VAL A 236 -9.90 2.27 18.39
C VAL A 236 -9.94 1.43 17.11
N GLN A 237 -9.93 2.12 15.98
CA GLN A 237 -9.61 1.52 14.69
C GLN A 237 -8.14 1.08 14.65
N GLY A 238 -7.23 1.89 15.19
CA GLY A 238 -5.80 1.62 15.18
C GLY A 238 -4.99 2.55 16.08
N VAL A 239 -3.71 2.21 16.22
CA VAL A 239 -2.72 2.92 17.03
C VAL A 239 -1.54 3.32 16.14
N ASN A 240 -1.24 4.62 16.09
CA ASN A 240 -0.05 5.13 15.43
C ASN A 240 1.08 5.31 16.43
N MET A 241 2.20 4.62 16.25
CA MET A 241 3.35 4.74 17.13
C MET A 241 4.41 5.65 16.51
N MET A 242 4.87 6.66 17.27
CA MET A 242 5.88 7.62 16.85
C MET A 242 7.13 7.42 17.71
N PHE A 243 8.23 6.95 17.12
CA PHE A 243 9.44 6.65 17.87
C PHE A 243 10.45 7.79 17.82
N ASN A 244 11.08 8.10 18.95
CA ASN A 244 12.09 9.14 18.98
C ASN A 244 13.46 8.73 18.43
N GLY A 245 13.53 7.67 17.65
CA GLY A 245 14.74 7.19 17.00
C GLY A 245 14.42 6.36 15.78
N GLU A 246 15.44 6.11 14.97
CA GLU A 246 15.31 5.20 13.83
C GLU A 246 14.90 3.80 14.27
N LEU A 247 14.11 3.11 13.45
CA LEU A 247 13.83 1.70 13.63
C LEU A 247 14.89 0.90 12.89
N ASP A 248 14.51 0.12 11.88
CA ASP A 248 15.40 -0.62 11.00
C ASP A 248 15.55 0.00 9.60
N GLY A 249 15.26 1.30 9.52
CA GLY A 249 15.22 2.08 8.28
C GLY A 249 13.95 1.89 7.47
N TYR A 250 12.90 1.37 8.12
CA TYR A 250 11.54 1.28 7.60
C TYR A 250 10.57 1.99 8.56
N ALA A 251 9.52 2.58 8.00
CA ALA A 251 8.25 2.72 8.69
C ALA A 251 7.48 1.41 8.50
N TRP A 252 6.55 1.11 9.40
CA TRP A 252 5.78 -0.11 9.29
C TRP A 252 4.30 0.14 9.52
N GLY A 253 3.46 -0.67 8.88
CA GLY A 253 2.01 -0.59 8.96
C GLY A 253 1.38 -1.98 8.93
N GLY A 254 0.17 -2.10 9.46
CA GLY A 254 -0.57 -3.36 9.46
C GLY A 254 -1.30 -3.59 10.78
N GLY A 255 -1.01 -4.72 11.44
CA GLY A 255 -1.60 -5.05 12.74
C GLY A 255 -0.62 -5.65 13.73
N SER A 256 -0.97 -5.63 15.01
CA SER A 256 -0.24 -6.30 16.09
C SER A 256 -1.15 -6.57 17.28
N CYS A 257 -0.67 -7.42 18.20
CA CYS A 257 -1.34 -7.76 19.44
C CYS A 257 -0.43 -7.50 20.64
N ALA A 258 -1.00 -6.96 21.72
CA ALA A 258 -0.31 -6.72 22.98
C ALA A 258 -1.26 -6.91 24.18
N PRO A 259 -0.74 -7.18 25.39
CA PRO A 259 -1.57 -7.23 26.60
C PRO A 259 -1.93 -5.80 27.05
N LEU A 260 -3.08 -5.30 26.61
CA LEU A 260 -3.57 -3.93 26.87
C LEU A 260 -5.04 -3.96 27.33
N GLU A 261 -5.50 -2.93 28.06
CA GLU A 261 -6.87 -2.82 28.57
C GLU A 261 -7.30 -4.02 29.44
N GLY A 262 -6.36 -4.55 30.24
CA GLY A 262 -6.58 -5.75 31.06
C GLY A 262 -6.83 -7.04 30.26
N ARG A 263 -6.64 -7.04 28.93
CA ARG A 263 -6.77 -8.22 28.06
C ARG A 263 -5.39 -8.84 27.83
N ALA A 264 -5.32 -10.17 27.81
CA ALA A 264 -4.07 -10.87 27.50
C ALA A 264 -3.61 -10.62 26.05
N ASN A 265 -4.56 -10.47 25.11
CA ASN A 265 -4.30 -10.17 23.71
C ASN A 265 -5.31 -9.14 23.20
N PHE A 266 -4.92 -7.87 23.19
CA PHE A 266 -5.60 -6.84 22.41
C PHE A 266 -4.94 -6.74 21.04
N CYS A 267 -5.66 -7.14 20.00
CA CYS A 267 -5.20 -7.05 18.62
C CYS A 267 -5.87 -5.90 17.91
N THR A 268 -5.07 -5.06 17.26
CA THR A 268 -5.58 -3.91 16.50
C THR A 268 -4.64 -3.56 15.35
N ARG A 269 -5.00 -2.53 14.58
CA ARG A 269 -4.15 -1.96 13.53
C ARG A 269 -3.07 -1.12 14.18
N VAL A 270 -1.83 -1.28 13.74
CA VAL A 270 -0.69 -0.58 14.34
C VAL A 270 0.21 -0.06 13.24
N THR A 271 0.77 1.13 13.44
CA THR A 271 1.84 1.69 12.61
C THR A 271 3.05 2.02 13.48
N TRP A 272 4.27 1.86 12.95
CA TRP A 272 5.52 2.16 13.63
C TRP A 272 6.31 3.15 12.81
N ASN A 273 6.34 4.41 13.27
CA ASN A 273 6.84 5.53 12.49
C ASN A 273 8.14 6.07 13.12
N PRO A 274 9.28 5.94 12.43
CA PRO A 274 10.51 6.66 12.79
C PRO A 274 10.39 8.16 12.44
N PRO A 275 11.34 9.01 12.87
CA PRO A 275 11.30 10.46 12.69
C PRO A 275 11.09 10.97 11.27
N TRP A 276 11.70 10.34 10.28
CA TRP A 276 11.53 10.74 8.88
C TRP A 276 10.10 10.50 8.38
N SER A 277 9.42 9.47 8.91
CA SER A 277 8.06 9.10 8.53
C SER A 277 7.08 10.11 9.09
N PHE A 278 7.01 10.31 10.42
CA PHE A 278 5.99 11.20 11.00
C PHE A 278 6.23 12.71 10.77
N SER A 279 7.41 13.08 10.29
CA SER A 279 7.68 14.45 9.82
C SER A 279 7.08 14.73 8.44
N ASN A 280 6.52 13.72 7.79
CA ASN A 280 5.82 13.78 6.52
C ASN A 280 4.44 13.12 6.66
N LEU A 281 3.38 13.76 6.18
CA LEU A 281 2.03 13.19 6.30
C LEU A 281 1.81 12.02 5.33
N ALA A 282 2.51 12.01 4.18
CA ALA A 282 2.38 10.97 3.18
C ALA A 282 2.75 9.56 3.71
N PRO A 283 3.95 9.33 4.30
CA PRO A 283 4.27 8.05 4.95
C PRO A 283 3.27 7.67 6.05
N LEU A 284 2.90 8.60 6.93
CA LEU A 284 1.94 8.28 7.99
C LEU A 284 0.58 7.82 7.43
N ALA A 285 0.08 8.47 6.38
CA ALA A 285 -1.15 8.05 5.71
C ALA A 285 -0.98 6.71 4.97
N HIS A 286 0.20 6.45 4.40
CA HIS A 286 0.57 5.16 3.81
C HIS A 286 0.45 4.03 4.84
N GLU A 287 1.09 4.19 6.00
CA GLU A 287 1.04 3.17 7.07
C GLU A 287 -0.38 2.97 7.62
N MET A 288 -1.15 4.06 7.75
CA MET A 288 -2.56 3.96 8.11
C MET A 288 -3.36 3.19 7.04
N GLY A 289 -3.02 3.33 5.76
CA GLY A 289 -3.56 2.55 4.65
C GLY A 289 -3.32 1.06 4.82
N HIS A 290 -2.10 0.64 5.20
CA HIS A 290 -1.80 -0.74 5.59
C HIS A 290 -2.63 -1.20 6.79
N GLY A 291 -2.80 -0.35 7.79
CA GLY A 291 -3.73 -0.59 8.87
C GLY A 291 -5.14 -0.91 8.36
N TYR A 292 -5.67 -0.13 7.41
CA TYR A 292 -6.96 -0.40 6.79
C TYR A 292 -7.01 -1.67 5.91
N GLY A 293 -5.87 -2.33 5.67
CA GLY A 293 -5.75 -3.55 4.88
C GLY A 293 -5.43 -3.32 3.40
N LEU A 294 -4.94 -2.13 3.05
CA LEU A 294 -4.47 -1.84 1.70
C LEU A 294 -3.06 -2.43 1.52
N PRO A 295 -2.81 -3.24 0.47
CA PRO A 295 -1.44 -3.58 0.05
C PRO A 295 -0.82 -2.41 -0.71
N HIS A 296 0.47 -2.52 -1.04
CA HIS A 296 1.06 -1.64 -2.03
C HIS A 296 0.32 -1.70 -3.37
N SER A 297 0.35 -0.58 -4.08
CA SER A 297 0.16 -0.50 -5.54
C SER A 297 1.53 -0.35 -6.20
N ASP A 298 1.56 -0.39 -7.53
CA ASP A 298 2.83 -0.53 -8.26
C ASP A 298 2.70 0.02 -9.68
N ASN A 299 3.78 0.00 -10.45
CA ASN A 299 3.86 0.33 -11.86
C ASN A 299 4.08 -0.93 -12.72
N SER A 300 3.90 -0.82 -14.03
CA SER A 300 3.90 -1.95 -14.96
C SER A 300 5.25 -2.24 -15.63
N ASP A 301 6.35 -1.75 -15.07
CA ASP A 301 7.71 -1.93 -15.58
C ASP A 301 8.34 -3.30 -15.23
N GLY A 302 7.74 -4.00 -14.27
CA GLY A 302 7.96 -5.43 -14.04
C GLY A 302 9.17 -5.75 -13.19
N ASP A 303 9.63 -4.79 -12.38
CA ASP A 303 10.53 -5.06 -11.26
C ASP A 303 9.74 -5.33 -9.96
N ASP A 304 10.42 -5.29 -8.81
CA ASP A 304 9.84 -5.50 -7.48
C ASP A 304 9.77 -4.19 -6.65
N ASP A 305 10.06 -3.03 -7.25
CA ASP A 305 10.03 -1.71 -6.58
C ASP A 305 8.63 -1.10 -6.60
N THR A 306 7.92 -1.30 -5.50
CA THR A 306 6.57 -0.79 -5.34
C THR A 306 6.47 0.73 -5.12
N TYR A 307 7.56 1.52 -5.15
CA TYR A 307 7.56 2.96 -4.83
C TYR A 307 7.70 3.87 -6.06
N ASP A 308 7.08 3.49 -7.16
CA ASP A 308 7.28 4.16 -8.44
C ASP A 308 5.97 4.50 -9.19
N ASN A 309 4.83 4.33 -8.52
CA ASN A 309 3.52 4.79 -8.98
C ASN A 309 3.05 6.03 -8.22
N PRO A 310 3.33 7.24 -8.74
CA PRO A 310 3.00 8.51 -8.07
C PRO A 310 1.53 8.92 -8.22
N TRP A 311 0.64 8.02 -8.66
CA TRP A 311 -0.82 8.25 -8.64
C TRP A 311 -1.49 7.70 -7.38
N ASP A 312 -0.75 6.94 -6.56
CA ASP A 312 -1.26 6.32 -5.34
C ASP A 312 -0.29 6.52 -4.18
N VAL A 313 -0.79 6.97 -3.03
CA VAL A 313 0.03 7.03 -1.82
C VAL A 313 0.47 5.65 -1.35
N MET A 314 -0.26 4.57 -1.65
CA MET A 314 0.13 3.18 -1.36
C MET A 314 1.27 2.66 -2.28
N SER A 315 1.85 3.53 -3.10
CA SER A 315 3.09 3.30 -3.81
C SER A 315 4.01 4.49 -3.52
N ASP A 316 4.10 5.46 -4.42
CA ASP A 316 5.00 6.60 -4.28
C ASP A 316 4.33 7.80 -3.60
N GLY A 317 4.60 7.98 -2.31
CA GLY A 317 4.20 9.16 -1.52
C GLY A 317 5.00 10.44 -1.79
N TRP A 318 6.10 10.38 -2.56
CA TRP A 318 7.16 11.40 -2.60
C TRP A 318 7.24 12.16 -3.93
N SER A 319 7.29 11.47 -5.07
CA SER A 319 7.34 12.13 -6.37
C SER A 319 6.04 12.87 -6.61
N ASN A 320 6.07 14.03 -7.26
CA ASN A 320 4.85 14.77 -7.59
C ASN A 320 3.93 15.07 -6.38
N ALA A 321 4.48 15.12 -5.16
CA ALA A 321 3.73 15.37 -3.94
C ALA A 321 3.60 16.88 -3.66
N VAL A 322 2.41 17.29 -3.22
CA VAL A 322 2.22 18.63 -2.65
C VAL A 322 3.00 18.70 -1.33
N ARG A 323 3.71 19.82 -1.11
CA ARG A 323 4.51 20.04 0.12
C ARG A 323 3.78 20.98 1.08
N ASP A 324 3.92 20.66 2.36
CA ASP A 324 3.40 21.39 3.50
C ASP A 324 4.55 21.83 4.41
N ALA A 325 4.53 23.09 4.86
CA ALA A 325 5.57 23.62 5.72
C ALA A 325 5.57 23.02 7.13
N THR A 326 4.42 22.52 7.59
CA THR A 326 4.23 21.93 8.92
C THR A 326 4.42 20.43 8.87
N TYR A 327 3.74 19.74 7.94
CA TYR A 327 3.64 18.29 7.89
C TYR A 327 4.38 17.64 6.70
N GLY A 328 5.29 18.35 6.03
CA GLY A 328 6.15 17.77 4.99
C GLY A 328 5.39 17.37 3.72
N ALA A 329 5.70 16.21 3.15
CA ALA A 329 4.95 15.69 2.00
C ALA A 329 3.49 15.39 2.39
N ARG A 330 2.52 15.91 1.63
CA ARG A 330 1.12 15.54 1.77
C ARG A 330 0.84 14.23 1.03
N PRO A 331 -0.02 13.35 1.57
CA PRO A 331 -0.43 12.14 0.87
C PRO A 331 -1.18 12.48 -0.41
N LYS A 332 -1.00 11.68 -1.45
CA LYS A 332 -1.87 11.69 -2.61
C LYS A 332 -3.13 10.90 -2.31
N HIS A 333 -4.14 11.01 -3.17
CA HIS A 333 -5.28 10.11 -3.09
C HIS A 333 -4.87 8.66 -3.38
N ILE A 334 -5.50 7.70 -2.70
CA ILE A 334 -5.35 6.28 -3.06
C ILE A 334 -6.05 6.00 -4.39
N ASN A 335 -5.54 5.02 -5.15
CA ASN A 335 -6.13 4.66 -6.44
C ASN A 335 -7.56 4.14 -6.29
N ILE A 336 -8.33 4.19 -7.38
CA ILE A 336 -9.76 3.84 -7.34
C ILE A 336 -10.02 2.38 -6.91
N PHE A 337 -9.11 1.46 -7.22
CA PHE A 337 -9.21 0.06 -6.83
C PHE A 337 -9.04 -0.11 -5.31
N GLN A 338 -8.11 0.63 -4.69
CA GLN A 338 -7.96 0.65 -3.23
C GLN A 338 -9.20 1.24 -2.54
N ARG A 339 -9.81 2.30 -3.09
CA ARG A 339 -11.11 2.81 -2.60
C ARG A 339 -12.21 1.76 -2.69
N HIS A 340 -12.25 1.03 -3.80
CA HIS A 340 -13.22 -0.03 -3.99
C HIS A 340 -13.01 -1.19 -3.01
N ARG A 341 -11.76 -1.59 -2.73
CA ARG A 341 -11.41 -2.59 -1.70
C ARG A 341 -11.96 -2.23 -0.33
N LEU A 342 -12.00 -0.93 0.02
CA LEU A 342 -12.56 -0.42 1.27
C LEU A 342 -14.07 -0.12 1.23
N SER A 343 -14.74 -0.44 0.11
CA SER A 343 -16.16 -0.14 -0.15
C SER A 343 -16.50 1.36 -0.16
N TRP A 344 -15.57 2.21 -0.61
CA TRP A 344 -15.79 3.67 -0.68
C TRP A 344 -16.37 4.14 -2.01
N VAL A 345 -16.24 3.35 -3.08
CA VAL A 345 -16.88 3.65 -4.37
C VAL A 345 -18.29 3.08 -4.35
N ASP A 346 -19.31 3.94 -4.36
CA ASP A 346 -20.71 3.46 -4.42
C ASP A 346 -21.00 2.74 -5.74
N THR A 347 -21.86 1.72 -5.71
CA THR A 347 -22.21 0.91 -6.90
C THR A 347 -22.69 1.76 -8.08
N ALA A 348 -23.44 2.83 -7.83
CA ALA A 348 -23.92 3.74 -8.89
C ALA A 348 -22.80 4.49 -9.63
N ARG A 349 -21.60 4.58 -9.03
CA ARG A 349 -20.41 5.22 -9.60
C ARG A 349 -19.45 4.19 -10.21
N GLN A 350 -19.84 2.92 -10.23
CA GLN A 350 -19.08 1.83 -10.85
C GLN A 350 -19.78 1.40 -12.13
N GLN A 351 -18.99 1.15 -13.17
CA GLN A 351 -19.47 0.55 -14.40
C GLN A 351 -18.57 -0.62 -14.78
N VAL A 352 -19.15 -1.80 -15.00
CA VAL A 352 -18.39 -2.97 -15.43
C VAL A 352 -18.74 -3.32 -16.87
N LEU A 353 -17.71 -3.47 -17.70
CA LEU A 353 -17.80 -4.01 -19.04
C LEU A 353 -17.25 -5.42 -19.04
N VAL A 354 -18.13 -6.35 -19.38
CA VAL A 354 -17.84 -7.78 -19.40
C VAL A 354 -17.26 -8.20 -20.74
N LEU A 355 -16.47 -9.26 -20.73
CA LEU A 355 -16.01 -9.89 -21.95
C LEU A 355 -17.19 -10.27 -22.86
N GLY A 356 -17.04 -10.02 -24.16
CA GLY A 356 -18.05 -10.33 -25.17
C GLY A 356 -19.09 -9.23 -25.37
N ASP A 357 -19.02 -8.11 -24.63
CA ASP A 357 -19.79 -6.92 -24.95
C ASP A 357 -19.32 -6.33 -26.29
N ILE A 358 -20.13 -6.50 -27.32
CA ILE A 358 -19.85 -5.99 -28.67
C ILE A 358 -20.30 -4.53 -28.87
N ALA A 359 -21.00 -3.95 -27.89
CA ALA A 359 -21.46 -2.57 -27.99
C ALA A 359 -20.29 -1.60 -27.77
N THR A 360 -20.32 -0.49 -28.51
CA THR A 360 -19.49 0.67 -28.19
C THR A 360 -20.30 1.59 -27.29
N ARG A 361 -19.78 1.90 -26.11
CA ARG A 361 -20.40 2.75 -25.09
C ARG A 361 -19.63 4.05 -24.96
N GLN A 362 -20.36 5.13 -24.74
CA GLN A 362 -19.79 6.39 -24.28
C GLN A 362 -19.89 6.41 -22.74
N VAL A 363 -18.77 6.61 -22.06
CA VAL A 363 -18.68 6.63 -20.60
C VAL A 363 -18.16 7.99 -20.17
N ALA A 364 -18.98 8.75 -19.44
CA ALA A 364 -18.50 9.92 -18.70
C ALA A 364 -17.80 9.40 -17.44
N LEU A 365 -16.46 9.47 -17.44
CA LEU A 365 -15.61 9.09 -16.33
C LEU A 365 -15.21 10.36 -15.56
N ASP A 366 -15.89 10.62 -14.44
CA ASP A 366 -15.61 11.76 -13.58
C ASP A 366 -14.30 11.56 -12.79
N TYR A 367 -13.65 12.67 -12.42
CA TYR A 367 -12.44 12.67 -11.60
C TYR A 367 -12.68 11.97 -10.27
N ALA A 368 -11.74 11.13 -9.87
CA ALA A 368 -11.85 10.29 -8.70
C ALA A 368 -11.99 11.11 -7.39
N HIS A 369 -11.50 12.34 -7.33
CA HIS A 369 -11.60 13.17 -6.11
C HIS A 369 -13.00 13.79 -5.92
N LEU A 370 -13.86 13.82 -6.94
CA LEU A 370 -15.16 14.50 -6.86
C LEU A 370 -16.11 13.76 -5.93
N VAL A 371 -16.50 14.41 -4.84
CA VAL A 371 -17.52 13.90 -3.93
C VAL A 371 -18.90 14.09 -4.54
N GLY A 372 -19.74 13.06 -4.49
CA GLY A 372 -21.13 13.15 -4.94
C GLY A 372 -21.34 13.14 -6.46
N SER A 373 -20.34 12.68 -7.23
CA SER A 373 -20.51 12.44 -8.67
C SER A 373 -21.72 11.53 -8.94
N THR A 374 -22.48 11.86 -9.98
CA THR A 374 -23.58 11.04 -10.51
C THR A 374 -23.17 10.18 -11.70
N ASN A 375 -21.91 10.30 -12.15
CA ASN A 375 -21.35 9.55 -13.27
C ASN A 375 -20.45 8.41 -12.76
N THR A 376 -19.90 7.65 -13.70
CA THR A 376 -18.90 6.63 -13.41
C THR A 376 -17.63 7.31 -12.87
N GLN A 377 -17.08 6.80 -11.77
CA GLN A 377 -15.73 7.14 -11.28
C GLN A 377 -14.79 5.93 -11.30
N MET A 378 -15.36 4.72 -11.41
CA MET A 378 -14.62 3.48 -11.59
C MET A 378 -15.18 2.71 -12.77
N LEU A 379 -14.40 2.59 -13.84
CA LEU A 379 -14.73 1.70 -14.95
C LEU A 379 -13.90 0.43 -14.82
N VAL A 380 -14.55 -0.74 -14.89
CA VAL A 380 -13.90 -2.05 -14.82
C VAL A 380 -14.04 -2.76 -16.16
N LEU A 381 -12.93 -3.26 -16.69
CA LEU A 381 -12.86 -4.09 -17.89
C LEU A 381 -12.43 -5.49 -17.48
N SER A 382 -13.30 -6.47 -17.70
CA SER A 382 -13.01 -7.87 -17.36
C SER A 382 -12.40 -8.60 -18.56
N LEU A 383 -11.29 -9.31 -18.36
CA LEU A 383 -10.71 -10.18 -19.38
C LEU A 383 -11.27 -11.61 -19.32
N SER A 384 -10.72 -12.49 -20.16
CA SER A 384 -11.03 -13.91 -20.17
C SER A 384 -10.89 -14.52 -18.78
N PRO A 385 -11.98 -15.11 -18.23
CA PRO A 385 -11.93 -15.73 -16.91
C PRO A 385 -10.91 -16.87 -16.94
N GLN A 386 -10.09 -16.95 -15.90
CA GLN A 386 -9.16 -18.05 -15.71
C GLN A 386 -9.82 -19.18 -14.91
N ALA A 387 -9.32 -20.41 -15.05
CA ALA A 387 -9.83 -21.56 -14.30
C ALA A 387 -9.68 -21.35 -12.79
N ASP A 388 -8.58 -20.73 -12.37
CA ASP A 388 -8.47 -20.10 -11.07
C ASP A 388 -9.11 -18.70 -11.14
N PRO A 389 -10.24 -18.45 -10.47
CA PRO A 389 -10.89 -17.15 -10.51
C PRO A 389 -10.02 -16.03 -9.93
N TYR A 390 -9.09 -16.31 -9.03
CA TYR A 390 -8.17 -15.31 -8.48
C TYR A 390 -7.08 -14.93 -9.49
N ALA A 391 -6.72 -15.81 -10.42
CA ALA A 391 -5.81 -15.50 -11.51
C ALA A 391 -6.45 -14.65 -12.62
N THR A 392 -7.75 -14.36 -12.54
CA THR A 392 -8.43 -13.52 -13.54
C THR A 392 -7.90 -12.09 -13.48
N VAL A 393 -7.49 -11.58 -14.64
CA VAL A 393 -7.01 -10.21 -14.78
C VAL A 393 -8.17 -9.27 -15.04
N VAL A 394 -8.20 -8.15 -14.33
CA VAL A 394 -9.14 -7.05 -14.59
C VAL A 394 -8.37 -5.75 -14.73
N TYR A 395 -8.94 -4.83 -15.52
CA TYR A 395 -8.42 -3.48 -15.63
C TYR A 395 -9.41 -2.49 -15.01
N THR A 396 -8.92 -1.59 -14.17
CA THR A 396 -9.73 -0.53 -13.59
C THR A 396 -9.24 0.82 -14.08
N LEU A 397 -10.16 1.70 -14.47
CA LEU A 397 -9.82 3.03 -14.95
C LEU A 397 -10.38 4.07 -13.99
N GLU A 398 -9.57 5.10 -13.75
CA GLU A 398 -9.96 6.31 -13.03
C GLU A 398 -9.49 7.56 -13.78
N ALA A 399 -10.19 8.67 -13.59
CA ALA A 399 -9.73 9.97 -14.04
C ALA A 399 -9.04 10.71 -12.89
N ARG A 400 -7.83 11.22 -13.12
CA ARG A 400 -7.09 12.05 -12.18
C ARG A 400 -6.81 13.42 -12.79
N LYS A 401 -6.74 14.43 -11.92
CA LYS A 401 -6.51 15.83 -12.29
C LYS A 401 -5.47 16.40 -11.36
N ARG A 402 -4.52 17.14 -11.93
CA ARG A 402 -3.53 17.91 -11.17
C ARG A 402 -4.21 19.13 -10.56
N GLU A 403 -4.97 18.90 -9.50
CA GLU A 403 -5.63 19.95 -8.73
C GLU A 403 -5.89 19.52 -7.28
N GLY A 404 -6.37 20.46 -6.48
CA GLY A 404 -6.74 20.22 -5.10
C GLY A 404 -5.55 20.14 -4.15
N ALA A 405 -5.86 19.83 -2.89
CA ALA A 405 -4.94 19.92 -1.76
C ALA A 405 -3.85 18.82 -1.74
N TYR A 406 -4.16 17.68 -2.35
CA TYR A 406 -3.40 16.43 -2.25
C TYR A 406 -2.84 15.99 -3.61
N ASP A 407 -3.65 16.13 -4.66
CA ASP A 407 -3.31 15.75 -6.04
C ASP A 407 -2.81 16.95 -6.88
N GLY A 408 -2.66 18.13 -6.29
CA GLY A 408 -2.29 19.38 -6.98
C GLY A 408 -0.90 19.40 -7.65
N ALA A 409 -0.07 18.39 -7.39
CA ALA A 409 1.28 18.27 -7.95
C ALA A 409 1.47 17.02 -8.85
N LEU A 410 0.40 16.27 -9.13
CA LEU A 410 0.40 15.13 -10.07
C LEU A 410 1.01 15.48 -11.43
N ALA A 411 1.51 14.50 -12.16
CA ALA A 411 2.18 14.72 -13.45
C ALA A 411 1.30 15.43 -14.49
N GLY A 412 -0.02 15.19 -14.46
CA GLY A 412 -0.98 15.85 -15.34
C GLY A 412 -2.42 15.42 -15.09
N ASP A 413 -3.28 15.82 -16.02
CA ASP A 413 -4.68 15.40 -16.07
C ASP A 413 -4.79 14.24 -17.05
N ALA A 414 -5.25 13.09 -16.58
CA ALA A 414 -5.25 11.87 -17.39
C ALA A 414 -6.27 10.85 -16.89
N VAL A 415 -6.60 9.92 -17.78
CA VAL A 415 -7.15 8.63 -17.38
C VAL A 415 -5.98 7.71 -17.02
N ILE A 416 -6.02 7.13 -15.83
CA ILE A 416 -5.04 6.15 -15.37
C ILE A 416 -5.69 4.77 -15.46
N ILE A 417 -4.97 3.83 -16.07
CA ILE A 417 -5.42 2.45 -16.25
C ILE A 417 -4.59 1.58 -15.32
N HIS A 418 -5.26 0.83 -14.44
CA HIS A 418 -4.61 -0.11 -13.54
C HIS A 418 -4.90 -1.55 -13.96
N LYS A 419 -3.87 -2.38 -14.03
CA LYS A 419 -4.02 -3.84 -14.12
C LYS A 419 -4.09 -4.42 -12.72
N VAL A 420 -5.05 -5.30 -12.49
CA VAL A 420 -5.19 -6.05 -11.24
C VAL A 420 -5.20 -7.54 -11.55
N GLN A 421 -4.38 -8.29 -10.82
CA GLN A 421 -4.24 -9.75 -10.91
C GLN A 421 -4.16 -10.33 -9.50
N ALA A 422 -4.57 -11.59 -9.30
CA ALA A 422 -4.51 -12.27 -7.99
C ALA A 422 -5.30 -11.51 -6.90
N SER A 423 -6.30 -10.73 -7.32
CA SER A 423 -7.06 -9.79 -6.46
C SER A 423 -6.15 -8.91 -5.58
N GLY A 424 -4.93 -8.65 -6.05
CA GLY A 424 -3.83 -8.15 -5.24
C GLY A 424 -3.47 -6.71 -5.56
N THR A 425 -2.22 -6.50 -5.94
CA THR A 425 -1.62 -5.21 -6.29
C THR A 425 -2.28 -4.61 -7.53
N ALA A 426 -2.48 -3.29 -7.52
CA ALA A 426 -2.92 -2.53 -8.67
C ALA A 426 -1.69 -1.91 -9.36
N TYR A 427 -1.46 -2.27 -10.61
CA TYR A 427 -0.30 -1.85 -11.41
C TYR A 427 -0.73 -0.75 -12.39
N SER A 428 -0.18 0.46 -12.28
CA SER A 428 -0.39 1.53 -13.26
C SER A 428 0.21 1.12 -14.60
N ILE A 429 -0.60 1.12 -15.65
CA ILE A 429 -0.18 0.72 -16.99
C ILE A 429 0.55 1.88 -17.67
N ASP A 430 1.76 1.58 -18.13
CA ASP A 430 2.54 2.40 -19.04
C ASP A 430 2.52 1.76 -20.44
N ALA A 431 2.16 2.56 -21.45
CA ALA A 431 2.13 2.14 -22.84
C ALA A 431 3.47 2.30 -23.59
N ASP A 432 4.49 2.88 -22.95
CA ASP A 432 5.85 2.94 -23.48
C ASP A 432 6.52 1.54 -23.45
N VAL A 433 7.49 1.31 -24.35
CA VAL A 433 8.24 0.04 -24.43
C VAL A 433 9.74 0.35 -24.49
N PRO A 434 10.52 0.03 -23.43
CA PRO A 434 10.05 -0.46 -22.13
C PRO A 434 9.20 0.58 -21.40
N ALA A 435 8.40 0.14 -20.43
CA ALA A 435 7.72 1.03 -19.50
C ALA A 435 8.75 1.85 -18.71
N ALA A 436 8.37 3.05 -18.30
CA ALA A 436 9.20 3.90 -17.46
C ALA A 436 9.30 3.33 -16.05
N ASN A 437 10.45 3.54 -15.40
CA ASN A 437 10.69 3.20 -13.99
C ASN A 437 9.87 4.03 -13.00
N THR A 438 9.11 5.02 -13.48
CA THR A 438 8.20 5.79 -12.63
C THR A 438 7.05 6.20 -13.51
N SER A 439 5.82 5.88 -13.11
CA SER A 439 4.62 6.14 -13.92
C SER A 439 4.14 7.60 -13.86
N ASN A 440 5.04 8.56 -14.04
CA ASN A 440 4.73 9.99 -14.22
C ASN A 440 5.06 10.51 -15.63
N ASN A 441 5.33 9.62 -16.57
CA ASN A 441 5.59 9.90 -17.98
C ASN A 441 4.31 9.98 -18.82
N GLU A 442 4.45 10.39 -20.08
CA GLU A 442 3.33 10.43 -21.04
C GLU A 442 2.79 9.05 -21.41
N GLY A 443 3.56 7.97 -21.25
CA GLY A 443 3.10 6.61 -21.54
C GLY A 443 2.11 6.05 -20.53
N SER A 444 2.15 6.52 -19.27
CA SER A 444 1.21 6.16 -18.21
C SER A 444 0.01 7.12 -18.06
N MET A 445 -0.02 8.21 -18.85
CA MET A 445 -1.09 9.22 -18.84
C MET A 445 -1.92 9.18 -20.12
N PHE A 446 -3.08 8.52 -20.09
CA PHE A 446 -3.96 8.48 -21.26
C PHE A 446 -4.79 9.76 -21.39
N LYS A 447 -4.53 10.53 -22.45
CA LYS A 447 -5.10 11.86 -22.70
C LYS A 447 -6.04 11.87 -23.92
N VAL A 448 -6.74 12.99 -24.10
CA VAL A 448 -7.70 13.19 -25.21
C VAL A 448 -7.04 12.89 -26.57
N GLY A 449 -7.73 12.06 -27.37
CA GLY A 449 -7.27 11.58 -28.67
C GLY A 449 -6.53 10.24 -28.59
N GLU A 450 -6.10 9.80 -27.41
CA GLU A 450 -5.35 8.56 -27.26
C GLU A 450 -6.27 7.34 -27.13
N ARG A 451 -5.72 6.20 -27.57
CA ARG A 451 -6.40 4.92 -27.59
C ARG A 451 -5.51 3.84 -27.00
N TRP A 452 -6.09 3.05 -26.10
CA TRP A 452 -5.45 1.88 -25.50
C TRP A 452 -6.27 0.61 -25.76
N LEU A 453 -5.59 -0.52 -25.86
CA LEU A 453 -6.18 -1.83 -26.09
C LEU A 453 -5.77 -2.76 -24.95
N THR A 454 -6.72 -3.50 -24.40
CA THR A 454 -6.39 -4.64 -23.53
C THR A 454 -5.49 -5.62 -24.29
N PRO A 455 -4.58 -6.36 -23.61
CA PRO A 455 -3.68 -7.30 -24.28
C PRO A 455 -4.37 -8.35 -25.17
N GLU A 456 -5.56 -8.82 -24.77
CA GLU A 456 -6.36 -9.78 -25.55
C GLU A 456 -7.15 -9.13 -26.71
N GLY A 457 -7.06 -7.80 -26.90
CA GLY A 457 -7.81 -7.05 -27.90
C GLY A 457 -9.33 -7.01 -27.67
N THR A 458 -9.80 -7.40 -26.49
CA THR A 458 -11.23 -7.52 -26.18
C THR A 458 -11.89 -6.18 -25.91
N HIS A 459 -11.15 -5.22 -25.37
CA HIS A 459 -11.62 -3.85 -25.15
C HIS A 459 -10.65 -2.83 -25.75
N ALA A 460 -11.21 -1.84 -26.42
CA ALA A 460 -10.53 -0.65 -26.88
C ALA A 460 -11.11 0.56 -26.17
N ILE A 461 -10.24 1.33 -25.51
CA ILE A 461 -10.57 2.57 -24.83
C ILE A 461 -10.05 3.72 -25.67
N THR A 462 -10.88 4.70 -25.96
CA THR A 462 -10.44 5.95 -26.58
C THR A 462 -10.90 7.12 -25.72
N VAL A 463 -9.98 7.96 -25.27
CA VAL A 463 -10.30 9.19 -24.54
C VAL A 463 -10.74 10.22 -25.58
N THR A 464 -12.03 10.52 -25.65
CA THR A 464 -12.60 11.33 -26.74
C THR A 464 -12.63 12.82 -26.44
N ALA A 465 -12.82 13.20 -25.18
CA ALA A 465 -12.85 14.58 -24.72
C ALA A 465 -12.52 14.66 -23.24
N GLN A 466 -12.03 15.82 -22.80
CA GLN A 466 -12.00 16.22 -21.39
C GLN A 466 -13.25 17.05 -21.11
N THR A 467 -13.88 16.81 -19.97
CA THR A 467 -15.04 17.57 -19.48
C THR A 467 -14.63 18.42 -18.29
N ALA A 468 -15.54 19.26 -17.77
CA ALA A 468 -15.28 20.01 -16.54
C ALA A 468 -15.06 19.09 -15.32
N THR A 469 -15.65 17.90 -15.34
CA THR A 469 -15.68 16.96 -14.21
C THR A 469 -14.86 15.69 -14.45
N GLY A 470 -14.23 15.51 -15.62
CA GLY A 470 -13.49 14.28 -15.93
C GLY A 470 -13.18 14.13 -17.42
N PHE A 471 -13.42 12.94 -17.96
CA PHE A 471 -13.21 12.61 -19.37
C PHE A 471 -14.41 11.86 -19.96
N LEU A 472 -14.60 11.97 -21.27
CA LEU A 472 -15.53 11.14 -22.04
C LEU A 472 -14.74 10.03 -22.74
N LEU A 473 -15.10 8.77 -22.48
CA LEU A 473 -14.46 7.60 -23.06
C LEU A 473 -15.39 6.91 -24.05
N SER A 474 -14.86 6.51 -25.21
CA SER A 474 -15.50 5.54 -26.08
C SER A 474 -14.89 4.17 -25.81
N VAL A 475 -15.68 3.21 -25.32
CA VAL A 475 -15.22 1.88 -24.94
C VAL A 475 -16.03 0.81 -25.66
N GLY A 476 -15.37 -0.15 -26.29
CA GLY A 476 -16.02 -1.27 -26.97
C GLY A 476 -15.00 -2.25 -27.55
N PRO A 477 -15.41 -3.23 -28.38
CA PRO A 477 -14.48 -4.20 -28.94
C PRO A 477 -13.45 -3.54 -29.87
N ALA A 478 -12.26 -4.13 -29.96
CA ALA A 478 -11.29 -3.71 -30.97
C ALA A 478 -11.83 -4.06 -32.36
N ARG A 479 -12.34 -3.05 -33.07
CA ARG A 479 -12.68 -3.22 -34.49
C ARG A 479 -11.37 -3.30 -35.28
N VAL A 480 -11.02 -4.51 -35.69
CA VAL A 480 -9.97 -4.73 -36.70
C VAL A 480 -10.54 -4.20 -38.02
N MET A 481 -10.21 -2.95 -38.38
CA MET A 481 -10.23 -2.58 -39.79
C MET A 481 -9.06 -3.31 -40.45
N SER A 482 -9.22 -3.80 -41.68
CA SER A 482 -8.30 -4.68 -42.41
C SER A 482 -6.97 -4.04 -42.83
N SER A 483 -6.41 -3.19 -41.97
CA SER A 483 -5.13 -2.51 -42.13
C SER A 483 -4.31 -2.82 -40.88
N PRO A 484 -3.00 -3.10 -40.99
CA PRO A 484 -2.14 -3.12 -39.82
C PRO A 484 -2.32 -1.80 -39.06
N ASN A 485 -2.59 -1.86 -37.75
CA ASN A 485 -2.64 -0.66 -36.93
C ASN A 485 -1.29 0.06 -37.08
N PRO A 486 -1.26 1.32 -37.52
CA PRO A 486 -0.01 2.06 -37.55
C PRO A 486 0.52 2.15 -36.11
N PRO A 487 1.84 1.99 -35.89
CA PRO A 487 2.44 2.35 -34.61
C PRO A 487 2.10 3.80 -34.26
N ARG A 488 2.02 4.07 -32.96
CA ARG A 488 1.69 5.37 -32.32
C ARG A 488 2.06 6.56 -33.21
N LEU A 489 1.06 7.17 -33.85
CA LEU A 489 1.26 8.46 -34.50
C LEU A 489 1.27 9.53 -33.41
N LYS A 490 2.47 9.97 -33.03
CA LYS A 490 2.66 11.23 -32.33
C LYS A 490 2.02 12.33 -33.19
N PRO A 491 1.15 13.20 -32.65
CA PRO A 491 0.73 14.39 -33.38
C PRO A 491 1.99 15.20 -33.74
N ASN A 492 2.17 15.50 -35.04
CA ASN A 492 3.22 16.41 -35.47
C ASN A 492 2.95 17.79 -34.86
N GLY A 493 3.85 18.22 -33.98
CA GLY A 493 4.12 19.61 -33.65
C GLY A 493 2.91 20.48 -33.31
N ALA A 494 2.43 20.41 -32.06
CA ALA A 494 2.12 21.65 -31.37
C ALA A 494 3.46 22.14 -30.80
N SER A 495 3.95 23.27 -31.33
CA SER A 495 5.16 23.93 -30.84
C SER A 495 5.19 23.93 -29.32
N ALA A 496 6.34 23.53 -28.74
CA ALA A 496 6.68 23.85 -27.37
C ALA A 496 6.54 25.36 -27.17
N SER A 497 5.42 25.79 -26.60
CA SER A 497 5.25 27.18 -26.21
C SER A 497 5.83 27.35 -24.82
N SER A 498 7.02 27.92 -24.81
CA SER A 498 7.67 28.68 -23.74
C SER A 498 7.76 28.04 -22.36
N ALA A 499 8.98 27.66 -22.00
CA ALA A 499 9.47 27.67 -20.63
C ALA A 499 9.08 29.00 -19.93
N PRO A 500 8.69 28.99 -18.64
CA PRO A 500 8.55 30.23 -17.91
C PRO A 500 9.93 30.84 -17.72
N ALA A 501 10.14 32.01 -18.32
CA ALA A 501 11.26 32.87 -17.99
C ALA A 501 11.22 33.19 -16.50
N THR A 502 12.35 32.96 -15.81
CA THR A 502 12.62 33.48 -14.49
C THR A 502 12.51 35.01 -14.50
N THR A 503 11.37 35.55 -14.09
CA THR A 503 11.25 36.96 -13.74
C THR A 503 11.90 37.16 -12.39
N GLY A 504 13.19 37.51 -12.42
CA GLY A 504 13.87 38.12 -11.29
C GLY A 504 13.22 39.47 -11.00
N THR A 505 12.59 39.59 -9.84
CA THR A 505 12.11 40.85 -9.32
C THR A 505 13.31 41.73 -8.99
N GLN A 506 13.56 42.72 -9.83
CA GLN A 506 14.53 43.79 -9.59
C GLN A 506 14.10 44.59 -8.35
N ALA A 507 15.00 44.65 -7.37
CA ALA A 507 14.94 45.61 -6.26
C ALA A 507 15.24 47.04 -6.77
N PRO A 508 14.61 48.09 -6.21
CA PRO A 508 14.79 49.44 -6.69
C PRO A 508 16.15 50.01 -6.27
N THR A 509 16.86 50.56 -7.25
CA THR A 509 18.11 51.31 -7.12
C THR A 509 17.91 52.61 -6.33
N SER A 510 18.68 52.81 -5.26
CA SER A 510 18.94 54.12 -4.65
C SER A 510 20.34 54.62 -5.06
N PRO A 511 20.56 55.95 -5.14
CA PRO A 511 21.65 56.50 -5.95
C PRO A 511 22.97 56.67 -5.21
N ALA A 512 24.01 56.83 -6.04
CA ALA A 512 25.42 56.91 -5.74
C ALA A 512 25.85 57.93 -4.66
N ARG A 513 26.88 57.56 -3.90
CA ARG A 513 27.75 58.49 -3.19
C ARG A 513 29.18 57.94 -3.10
N THR A 514 30.05 58.39 -3.99
CA THR A 514 31.51 58.54 -3.75
C THR A 514 31.74 59.92 -3.11
N PRO A 515 32.93 60.29 -2.58
CA PRO A 515 34.18 59.54 -2.37
C PRO A 515 34.81 59.78 -0.97
N THR A 516 35.91 59.09 -0.62
CA THR A 516 37.12 59.74 -0.06
C THR A 516 38.31 58.79 0.03
N THR A 517 39.47 59.33 -0.35
CA THR A 517 40.80 58.76 -0.32
C THR A 517 41.52 58.99 1.02
N ALA A 518 42.39 58.04 1.38
CA ALA A 518 43.62 58.14 2.17
C ALA A 518 43.61 58.73 3.60
N ARG A 519 44.10 57.93 4.57
CA ARG A 519 45.29 58.24 5.38
C ARG A 519 45.67 57.08 6.29
N CYS A 520 46.91 56.60 6.15
CA CYS A 520 47.59 55.83 7.18
C CYS A 520 48.01 56.76 8.32
N ALA A 521 47.71 56.37 9.57
CA ALA A 521 48.41 56.83 10.76
C ALA A 521 48.38 55.69 11.79
N ALA A 522 49.54 55.10 12.06
CA ALA A 522 49.78 54.31 13.28
C ALA A 522 50.08 55.29 14.44
N PRO A 523 49.90 54.87 15.72
CA PRO A 523 50.97 54.09 16.34
C PRO A 523 50.49 52.99 17.31
N GLY A 524 51.30 51.94 17.43
CA GLY A 524 51.42 51.17 18.67
C GLY A 524 50.98 49.70 18.60
N GLY A 525 51.96 48.80 18.59
CA GLY A 525 51.84 47.51 19.29
C GLY A 525 51.60 46.26 18.44
N ALA A 526 52.69 45.73 17.88
CA ALA A 526 53.00 44.30 17.70
C ALA A 526 52.06 43.37 16.89
N ARG A 527 52.59 42.97 15.71
CA ARG A 527 52.71 41.61 15.12
C ARG A 527 51.44 40.73 15.10
N SER A 528 51.00 40.11 14.00
CA SER A 528 51.58 39.81 12.69
C SER A 528 50.50 39.13 11.84
N GLU A 529 50.44 39.46 10.55
CA GLU A 529 50.31 38.58 9.37
C GLU A 529 49.33 37.37 9.44
N GLY A 530 48.41 37.15 8.51
CA GLY A 530 48.14 37.76 7.22
C GLY A 530 47.04 36.94 6.52
N CYS A 531 46.08 37.63 5.92
CA CYS A 531 45.09 37.05 5.02
C CYS A 531 45.78 36.49 3.76
N ALA A 532 45.46 35.26 3.38
CA ALA A 532 45.70 34.77 2.03
C ALA A 532 44.47 33.99 1.55
N VAL A 533 43.77 34.60 0.60
CA VAL A 533 42.77 34.00 -0.28
C VAL A 533 43.54 33.36 -1.45
N ARG A 534 43.16 32.13 -1.84
CA ARG A 534 43.36 31.64 -3.21
C ARG A 534 42.26 30.64 -3.58
N GLU A 535 41.46 31.04 -4.56
CA GLU A 535 40.54 30.20 -5.33
C GLU A 535 41.33 29.28 -6.29
N ARG A 536 40.85 28.04 -6.44
CA ARG A 536 40.40 27.48 -7.71
C ARG A 536 39.18 26.60 -7.46
#